data_AF-A0A3M1PCU2-F1
#
_entry.id   AF-A0A3M1PCU2-F1
#
_cell.length_a   1.000
_cell.length_b   1.000
_cell.length_c   1.000
_cell.angle_alpha   90.00
_cell.angle_beta   90.00
_cell.angle_gamma   90.00
#
_symmetry.space_group_name_H-M   'P 1'
#
loop_
_entity.id
_entity.type
_entity.pdbx_description
1 polymer ?
#
loop_
_entity_poly.entity_id
_entity_poly.type
_entity_poly.pdbx_seq_one_letter_code
_entity_poly.pdbx_strand_id
1 'polypeptide(L)'
;MKLHRTHLILALLLLLGLGLRFWGLDLKPMWLDEVITAIAAMGRQYSEIPVGQFFPLSQLDEFFTVQPGLSCGEITQRLIATSPHPPLFFCLMYGWMNALRPSENWMWALRALPALFGVGAIAAVYALNRVAFSTAAGLAGAAAMAVSPFGVYLSQEARHYTLPVLLITLGLLGLVQMQQDLQRHRFRPWVWLGWVAISGLGLYIHYFCLLALAAQGGALLGWMLLNRGQISRWGWGALGLAIAAVFLMYLPWLPVFWEHMNRPETEWLGLADGILGKLSPLLQTTVGWVLMVVM
;
A
#
# COMPACT_ATOMS: atom_id res chain seq x y z
N MET A 1 -20.48 -0.01 30.30
CA MET A 1 -21.33 0.61 29.24
C MET A 1 -20.55 1.37 28.17
N LYS A 2 -19.68 2.36 28.51
CA LYS A 2 -18.96 3.17 27.48
C LYS A 2 -18.08 2.36 26.51
N LEU A 3 -17.31 1.38 27.02
CA LEU A 3 -16.43 0.55 26.19
C LEU A 3 -17.21 -0.29 25.16
N HIS A 4 -18.32 -0.89 25.60
CA HIS A 4 -19.20 -1.68 24.72
C HIS A 4 -19.80 -0.83 23.59
N ARG A 5 -20.18 0.42 23.87
CA ARG A 5 -20.69 1.36 22.86
C ARG A 5 -19.61 1.71 21.81
N THR A 6 -18.37 1.94 22.22
CA THR A 6 -17.26 2.20 21.27
C THR A 6 -17.02 1.02 20.34
N HIS A 7 -16.97 -0.20 20.87
CA HIS A 7 -16.77 -1.39 20.05
C HIS A 7 -17.93 -1.63 19.09
N LEU A 8 -19.17 -1.38 19.52
CA LEU A 8 -20.34 -1.47 18.66
C LEU A 8 -20.27 -0.45 17.50
N ILE A 9 -19.93 0.82 17.79
CA ILE A 9 -19.79 1.84 16.74
C ILE A 9 -18.69 1.46 15.76
N LEU A 10 -17.52 1.03 16.25
CA LEU A 10 -16.44 0.59 15.38
C LEU A 10 -16.85 -0.61 14.52
N ALA A 11 -17.55 -1.59 15.08
CA ALA A 11 -18.06 -2.74 14.34
C ALA A 11 -19.03 -2.30 13.23
N LEU A 12 -19.94 -1.38 13.52
CA LEU A 12 -20.85 -0.81 12.52
C LEU A 12 -20.09 -0.07 11.41
N LEU A 13 -19.06 0.71 11.75
CA LEU A 13 -18.21 1.39 10.76
C LEU A 13 -17.43 0.41 9.89
N LEU A 14 -16.93 -0.68 10.46
CA LEU A 14 -16.26 -1.75 9.71
C LEU A 14 -17.23 -2.48 8.80
N LEU A 15 -18.45 -2.77 9.25
CA LEU A 15 -19.50 -3.38 8.43
C LEU A 15 -19.95 -2.46 7.29
N LEU A 16 -20.10 -1.17 7.55
CA LEU A 16 -20.39 -0.17 6.52
C LEU A 16 -19.26 -0.10 5.50
N GLY A 17 -18.01 -0.01 5.97
CA GLY A 17 -16.84 0.02 5.10
C GLY A 17 -16.65 -1.25 4.29
N LEU A 18 -16.96 -2.42 4.86
CA LEU A 18 -17.00 -3.71 4.19
C LEU A 18 -18.05 -3.69 3.08
N GLY A 19 -19.28 -3.29 3.39
CA GLY A 19 -20.37 -3.18 2.42
C GLY A 19 -20.00 -2.27 1.25
N LEU A 20 -19.51 -1.06 1.53
CA LEU A 20 -19.12 -0.10 0.50
C LEU A 20 -17.97 -0.61 -0.39
N ARG A 21 -16.98 -1.31 0.18
CA ARG A 21 -15.82 -1.81 -0.57
C ARG A 21 -16.12 -3.06 -1.37
N PHE A 22 -17.01 -3.93 -0.90
CA PHE A 22 -17.41 -5.14 -1.61
C PHE A 22 -18.60 -4.93 -2.56
N TRP A 23 -19.19 -3.73 -2.56
CA TRP A 23 -20.32 -3.41 -3.42
C TRP A 23 -19.92 -3.37 -4.90
N GLY A 24 -20.46 -4.29 -5.71
CA GLY A 24 -20.34 -4.26 -7.16
C GLY A 24 -18.92 -4.41 -7.68
N LEU A 25 -18.10 -5.25 -7.03
CA LEU A 25 -16.71 -5.47 -7.44
C LEU A 25 -16.55 -6.00 -8.87
N ASP A 26 -17.55 -6.69 -9.42
CA ASP A 26 -17.57 -7.21 -10.78
C ASP A 26 -18.34 -6.33 -11.77
N LEU A 27 -19.02 -5.27 -11.29
CA LEU A 27 -19.85 -4.41 -12.13
C LEU A 27 -19.05 -3.36 -12.90
N LYS A 28 -17.83 -3.05 -12.47
CA LYS A 28 -16.99 -2.02 -13.10
C LYS A 28 -16.10 -2.64 -14.18
N PRO A 29 -15.95 -2.01 -15.35
CA PRO A 29 -14.96 -2.44 -16.33
C PRO A 29 -13.56 -2.38 -15.71
N MET A 30 -12.66 -3.26 -16.15
CA MET A 30 -11.24 -3.16 -15.79
C MET A 30 -10.55 -2.16 -16.68
N TRP A 31 -9.69 -1.34 -16.08
CA TRP A 31 -8.75 -0.53 -16.84
C TRP A 31 -7.41 -1.25 -17.00
N LEU A 32 -6.52 -0.68 -17.82
CA LEU A 32 -5.30 -1.33 -18.29
C LEU A 32 -4.42 -1.90 -17.15
N ASP A 33 -4.24 -1.12 -16.10
CA ASP A 33 -3.42 -1.52 -14.94
C ASP A 33 -3.98 -2.72 -14.18
N GLU A 34 -5.31 -2.83 -14.08
CA GLU A 34 -5.96 -4.01 -13.49
C GLU A 34 -5.77 -5.24 -14.38
N VAL A 35 -5.85 -5.08 -15.70
CA VAL A 35 -5.58 -6.18 -16.65
C VAL A 35 -4.14 -6.69 -16.51
N ILE A 36 -3.15 -5.79 -16.46
CA ILE A 36 -1.74 -6.16 -16.25
C ILE A 36 -1.56 -6.89 -14.92
N THR A 37 -2.22 -6.40 -13.86
CA THR A 37 -2.19 -7.05 -12.55
C THR A 37 -2.86 -8.42 -12.57
N ALA A 38 -3.97 -8.57 -13.29
CA ALA A 38 -4.68 -9.82 -13.46
C ALA A 38 -3.77 -10.86 -14.14
N ILE A 39 -3.13 -10.51 -15.26
CA ILE A 39 -2.20 -11.40 -15.98
C ILE A 39 -1.10 -11.90 -15.04
N ALA A 40 -0.44 -10.98 -14.31
CA ALA A 40 0.59 -11.34 -13.35
C ALA A 40 0.06 -12.21 -12.18
N ALA A 41 -1.14 -11.90 -11.69
CA ALA A 41 -1.82 -12.66 -10.64
C ALA A 41 -2.27 -14.06 -11.07
N MET A 42 -2.49 -14.27 -12.37
CA MET A 42 -2.73 -15.60 -12.93
C MET A 42 -1.43 -16.35 -13.21
N GLY A 43 -0.29 -15.72 -12.97
CA GLY A 43 1.02 -16.27 -13.29
C GLY A 43 1.33 -16.26 -14.79
N ARG A 44 0.59 -15.51 -15.60
CA ARG A 44 0.79 -15.42 -17.06
C ARG A 44 1.69 -14.24 -17.43
N GLN A 45 2.11 -14.19 -18.68
CA GLN A 45 2.86 -13.07 -19.25
C GLN A 45 2.04 -12.28 -20.25
N TYR A 46 2.31 -10.98 -20.35
CA TYR A 46 1.66 -10.10 -21.31
C TYR A 46 1.89 -10.55 -22.77
N SER A 47 3.04 -11.18 -23.05
CA SER A 47 3.38 -11.76 -24.35
C SER A 47 2.49 -12.92 -24.80
N GLU A 48 1.73 -13.53 -23.89
CA GLU A 48 0.76 -14.58 -24.22
C GLU A 48 -0.49 -14.02 -24.92
N ILE A 49 -0.76 -12.71 -24.78
CA ILE A 49 -1.91 -12.07 -25.41
C ILE A 49 -1.57 -11.74 -26.87
N PRO A 50 -2.30 -12.29 -27.85
CA PRO A 50 -2.02 -12.07 -29.27
C PRO A 50 -2.38 -10.62 -29.66
N VAL A 51 -1.36 -9.78 -29.79
CA VAL A 51 -1.50 -8.38 -30.24
C VAL A 51 -1.55 -8.32 -31.76
N GLY A 52 -2.51 -7.59 -32.32
CA GLY A 52 -2.65 -7.40 -33.76
C GLY A 52 -3.22 -8.61 -34.52
N GLN A 53 -3.78 -9.59 -33.79
CA GLN A 53 -4.42 -10.76 -34.36
C GLN A 53 -5.86 -10.89 -33.83
N PHE A 54 -6.75 -11.42 -34.66
CA PHE A 54 -8.10 -11.76 -34.24
C PHE A 54 -8.11 -13.10 -33.53
N PHE A 55 -8.75 -13.17 -32.37
CA PHE A 55 -9.01 -14.41 -31.63
C PHE A 55 -10.49 -14.47 -31.19
N PRO A 56 -11.08 -15.67 -31.05
CA PRO A 56 -12.44 -15.83 -30.56
C PRO A 56 -12.59 -15.34 -29.12
N LEU A 57 -13.73 -14.70 -28.78
CA LEU A 57 -14.02 -14.24 -27.41
C LEU A 57 -13.97 -15.38 -26.37
N SER A 58 -14.26 -16.62 -26.79
CA SER A 58 -14.18 -17.79 -25.91
C SER A 58 -12.76 -18.10 -25.41
N GLN A 59 -11.72 -17.62 -26.09
CA GLN A 59 -10.32 -17.77 -25.64
C GLN A 59 -9.93 -16.72 -24.61
N LEU A 60 -10.75 -15.67 -24.39
CA LEU A 60 -10.41 -14.61 -23.45
C LEU A 60 -10.27 -15.15 -22.02
N ASP A 61 -11.14 -16.07 -21.61
CA ASP A 61 -11.14 -16.67 -20.27
C ASP A 61 -9.89 -17.52 -20.02
N GLU A 62 -9.28 -18.08 -21.07
CA GLU A 62 -8.05 -18.86 -20.95
C GLU A 62 -6.89 -17.99 -20.45
N PHE A 63 -6.82 -16.72 -20.90
CA PHE A 63 -5.82 -15.74 -20.46
C PHE A 63 -6.01 -15.26 -19.01
N PHE A 64 -7.20 -15.47 -18.43
CA PHE A 64 -7.50 -15.13 -17.04
C PHE A 64 -7.68 -16.38 -16.15
N THR A 65 -7.13 -17.50 -16.59
CA THR A 65 -7.05 -18.73 -15.78
C THR A 65 -5.70 -18.84 -15.10
N VAL A 66 -5.70 -19.12 -13.78
CA VAL A 66 -4.49 -19.29 -12.96
C VAL A 66 -3.65 -20.46 -13.48
N GLN A 67 -2.37 -20.21 -13.76
CA GLN A 67 -1.36 -21.26 -13.98
C GLN A 67 -0.84 -21.76 -12.62
N PRO A 68 -1.16 -22.99 -12.20
CA PRO A 68 -0.73 -23.49 -10.91
C PRO A 68 0.77 -23.85 -10.92
N GLY A 69 1.37 -23.88 -9.74
CA GLY A 69 2.72 -24.43 -9.54
C GLY A 69 3.87 -23.42 -9.62
N LEU A 70 3.60 -22.15 -9.92
CA LEU A 70 4.62 -21.09 -9.87
C LEU A 70 4.92 -20.65 -8.43
N SER A 71 6.20 -20.39 -8.18
CA SER A 71 6.73 -19.77 -6.97
C SER A 71 6.71 -18.24 -7.06
N CYS A 72 6.74 -17.55 -5.91
CA CYS A 72 6.88 -16.09 -5.90
C CYS A 72 8.18 -15.61 -6.58
N GLY A 73 9.24 -16.41 -6.56
CA GLY A 73 10.48 -16.10 -7.30
C GLY A 73 10.25 -16.03 -8.81
N GLU A 74 9.50 -16.99 -9.37
CA GLU A 74 9.15 -17.00 -10.79
C GLU A 74 8.20 -15.84 -11.14
N ILE A 75 7.20 -15.56 -10.29
CA ILE A 75 6.32 -14.38 -10.46
C ILE A 75 7.15 -13.10 -10.47
N THR A 76 8.12 -12.98 -9.56
CA THR A 76 9.03 -11.82 -9.49
C THR A 76 9.85 -11.68 -10.77
N GLN A 77 10.44 -12.76 -11.28
CA GLN A 77 11.21 -12.73 -12.52
C GLN A 77 10.36 -12.28 -13.72
N ARG A 78 9.13 -12.79 -13.84
CA ARG A 78 8.18 -12.38 -14.88
C ARG A 78 7.76 -10.91 -14.76
N LEU A 79 7.53 -10.45 -13.53
CA LEU A 79 7.10 -9.08 -13.25
C LEU A 79 8.20 -8.07 -13.57
N ILE A 80 9.46 -8.35 -13.19
CA ILE A 80 10.59 -7.44 -13.47
C ILE A 80 10.63 -7.11 -14.96
N ALA A 81 10.43 -8.09 -15.86
CA ALA A 81 10.47 -7.83 -17.30
C ALA A 81 9.33 -6.95 -17.85
N THR A 82 8.22 -6.79 -17.11
CA THR A 82 6.95 -6.27 -17.66
C THR A 82 6.36 -5.09 -16.89
N SER A 83 6.83 -4.82 -15.67
CA SER A 83 6.26 -3.79 -14.79
C SER A 83 7.33 -3.16 -13.89
N PRO A 84 7.40 -1.82 -13.79
CA PRO A 84 8.34 -1.11 -12.92
C PRO A 84 7.85 -1.09 -11.45
N HIS A 85 7.26 -2.19 -10.96
CA HIS A 85 6.71 -2.28 -9.61
C HIS A 85 7.39 -3.37 -8.78
N PRO A 86 7.53 -3.17 -7.46
CA PRO A 86 7.96 -4.23 -6.54
C PRO A 86 7.00 -5.44 -6.52
N PRO A 87 7.50 -6.65 -6.19
CA PRO A 87 6.79 -7.89 -6.49
C PRO A 87 5.80 -8.35 -5.42
N LEU A 88 5.87 -7.85 -4.18
CA LEU A 88 5.21 -8.51 -3.05
C LEU A 88 3.69 -8.54 -3.20
N PHE A 89 3.08 -7.45 -3.67
CA PHE A 89 1.64 -7.44 -3.89
C PHE A 89 1.21 -8.44 -4.96
N PHE A 90 1.98 -8.57 -6.05
CA PHE A 90 1.68 -9.52 -7.13
C PHE A 90 1.84 -10.98 -6.66
N CYS A 91 2.83 -11.27 -5.82
CA CYS A 91 2.94 -12.57 -5.17
C CYS A 91 1.77 -12.88 -4.23
N LEU A 92 1.33 -11.89 -3.43
CA LEU A 92 0.15 -12.04 -2.56
C LEU A 92 -1.12 -12.27 -3.38
N MET A 93 -1.29 -11.51 -4.47
CA MET A 93 -2.42 -11.66 -5.37
C MET A 93 -2.41 -13.02 -6.07
N TYR A 94 -1.27 -13.49 -6.57
CA TYR A 94 -1.16 -14.83 -7.15
C TYR A 94 -1.50 -15.92 -6.14
N GLY A 95 -0.99 -15.82 -4.90
CA GLY A 95 -1.34 -16.75 -3.83
C GLY A 95 -2.84 -16.77 -3.52
N TRP A 96 -3.47 -15.59 -3.50
CA TRP A 96 -4.92 -15.43 -3.32
C TRP A 96 -5.71 -16.08 -4.46
N MET A 97 -5.35 -15.80 -5.71
CA MET A 97 -6.03 -16.34 -6.89
C MET A 97 -5.84 -17.86 -7.02
N ASN A 98 -4.64 -18.37 -6.73
CA ASN A 98 -4.36 -19.81 -6.73
C ASN A 98 -5.08 -20.56 -5.61
N ALA A 99 -5.37 -19.90 -4.47
CA ALA A 99 -6.16 -20.47 -3.39
C ALA A 99 -7.66 -20.52 -3.73
N LEU A 100 -8.20 -19.46 -4.34
CA LEU A 100 -9.63 -19.38 -4.67
C LEU A 100 -10.02 -20.13 -5.95
N ARG A 101 -9.12 -20.18 -6.94
CA ARG A 101 -9.35 -20.73 -8.29
C ARG A 101 -10.72 -20.35 -8.87
N PRO A 102 -11.03 -19.04 -8.97
CA PRO A 102 -12.33 -18.59 -9.46
C PRO A 102 -12.53 -18.98 -10.92
N SER A 103 -13.64 -19.64 -11.25
CA SER A 103 -13.97 -20.06 -12.62
C SER A 103 -14.75 -18.99 -13.40
N GLU A 104 -15.67 -18.27 -12.75
CA GLU A 104 -16.57 -17.32 -13.43
C GLU A 104 -16.44 -15.89 -12.92
N ASN A 105 -16.08 -15.68 -11.65
CA ASN A 105 -16.01 -14.35 -11.04
C ASN A 105 -14.59 -13.97 -10.59
N TRP A 106 -13.63 -14.14 -11.49
CA TRP A 106 -12.22 -13.84 -11.23
C TRP A 106 -11.97 -12.34 -11.05
N MET A 107 -12.77 -11.47 -11.67
CA MET A 107 -12.70 -10.01 -11.47
C MET A 107 -13.04 -9.62 -10.02
N TRP A 108 -14.13 -10.18 -9.49
CA TRP A 108 -14.48 -9.99 -8.09
C TRP A 108 -13.37 -10.50 -7.18
N ALA A 109 -12.82 -11.68 -7.46
CA ALA A 109 -11.75 -12.27 -6.65
C ALA A 109 -10.50 -11.39 -6.63
N LEU A 110 -10.07 -10.84 -7.77
CA LEU A 110 -8.94 -9.91 -7.85
C LEU A 110 -9.17 -8.66 -6.98
N ARG A 111 -10.35 -8.05 -7.08
CA ARG A 111 -10.69 -6.81 -6.35
C ARG A 111 -10.99 -7.05 -4.87
N ALA A 112 -11.38 -8.27 -4.50
CA ALA A 112 -11.68 -8.64 -3.11
C ALA A 112 -10.44 -8.52 -2.20
N LEU A 113 -9.25 -8.86 -2.70
CA LEU A 113 -8.03 -8.79 -1.87
C LEU A 113 -7.67 -7.34 -1.47
N PRO A 114 -7.58 -6.37 -2.40
CA PRO A 114 -7.46 -4.94 -2.06
C PRO A 114 -8.62 -4.43 -1.21
N ALA A 115 -9.84 -4.90 -1.44
CA ALA A 115 -11.00 -4.52 -0.64
C ALA A 115 -10.85 -4.92 0.84
N LEU A 116 -10.31 -6.12 1.12
CA LEU A 116 -9.97 -6.56 2.48
C LEU A 116 -8.93 -5.65 3.13
N PHE A 117 -7.87 -5.29 2.40
CA PHE A 117 -6.89 -4.33 2.90
C PHE A 117 -7.52 -2.95 3.18
N GLY A 118 -8.50 -2.54 2.38
CA GLY A 118 -9.26 -1.32 2.56
C GLY A 118 -10.08 -1.31 3.86
N VAL A 119 -10.72 -2.43 4.19
CA VAL A 119 -11.41 -2.60 5.47
C VAL A 119 -10.40 -2.60 6.62
N GLY A 120 -9.26 -3.27 6.46
CA GLY A 120 -8.15 -3.23 7.41
C GLY A 120 -7.65 -1.80 7.66
N ALA A 121 -7.61 -0.97 6.62
CA ALA A 121 -7.17 0.43 6.74
C ALA A 121 -8.13 1.27 7.61
N ILE A 122 -9.44 0.97 7.63
CA ILE A 122 -10.39 1.62 8.55
C ILE A 122 -10.01 1.32 10.01
N ALA A 123 -9.72 0.05 10.32
CA ALA A 123 -9.30 -0.37 11.66
C ALA A 123 -7.93 0.25 12.05
N ALA A 124 -7.00 0.34 11.10
CA ALA A 124 -5.70 0.96 11.31
C ALA A 124 -5.82 2.47 11.60
N VAL A 125 -6.67 3.19 10.85
CA VAL A 125 -6.94 4.62 11.07
C VAL A 125 -7.60 4.84 12.43
N TYR A 126 -8.55 3.98 12.85
CA TYR A 126 -9.11 4.01 14.20
C TYR A 126 -8.00 3.88 15.26
N ALA A 127 -7.15 2.85 15.13
CA ALA A 127 -6.11 2.56 16.10
C ALA A 127 -5.08 3.69 16.21
N LEU A 128 -4.62 4.22 15.07
CA LEU A 128 -3.72 5.37 14.99
C LEU A 128 -4.30 6.57 15.75
N ASN A 129 -5.49 7.02 15.37
CA ASN A 129 -6.08 8.23 15.95
C ASN A 129 -6.47 8.05 17.42
N ARG A 130 -6.85 6.84 17.83
CA ARG A 130 -7.11 6.52 19.24
C ARG A 130 -5.86 6.65 20.09
N VAL A 131 -4.72 6.15 19.61
CA VAL A 131 -3.44 6.19 20.34
C VAL A 131 -2.80 7.57 20.30
N ALA A 132 -2.90 8.27 19.17
CA ALA A 132 -2.33 9.61 18.99
C ALA A 132 -3.12 10.69 19.72
N PHE A 133 -4.45 10.57 19.81
CA PHE A 133 -5.31 11.63 20.31
C PHE A 133 -6.32 11.13 21.35
N SER A 134 -7.40 10.47 20.90
CA SER A 134 -8.48 10.02 21.78
C SER A 134 -9.39 9.00 21.09
N THR A 135 -10.20 8.28 21.87
CA THR A 135 -11.21 7.34 21.33
C THR A 135 -12.19 8.02 20.37
N ALA A 136 -12.58 9.28 20.63
CA ALA A 136 -13.47 10.03 19.75
C ALA A 136 -12.81 10.34 18.41
N ALA A 137 -11.54 10.77 18.43
CA ALA A 137 -10.75 10.96 17.21
C ALA A 137 -10.56 9.64 16.44
N GLY A 138 -10.36 8.54 17.16
CA GLY A 138 -10.35 7.18 16.60
C GLY A 138 -11.61 6.88 15.79
N LEU A 139 -12.78 7.03 16.41
CA LEU A 139 -14.07 6.79 15.74
C LEU A 139 -14.32 7.76 14.58
N ALA A 140 -13.97 9.04 14.73
CA ALA A 140 -14.10 10.03 13.68
C ALA A 140 -13.23 9.70 12.46
N GLY A 141 -11.96 9.34 12.68
CA GLY A 141 -11.06 8.90 11.61
C GLY A 141 -11.54 7.62 10.92
N ALA A 142 -12.03 6.65 11.69
CA ALA A 142 -12.62 5.43 11.16
C ALA A 142 -13.85 5.72 10.30
N ALA A 143 -14.74 6.62 10.75
CA ALA A 143 -15.91 7.03 10.01
C ALA A 143 -15.52 7.70 8.69
N ALA A 144 -14.59 8.67 8.73
CA ALA A 144 -14.08 9.33 7.53
C ALA A 144 -13.46 8.33 6.53
N MET A 145 -12.67 7.36 7.00
CA MET A 145 -12.06 6.33 6.14
C MET A 145 -13.10 5.33 5.60
N ALA A 146 -14.12 5.00 6.38
CA ALA A 146 -15.15 4.05 5.98
C ALA A 146 -15.95 4.56 4.77
N VAL A 147 -16.31 5.85 4.77
CA VAL A 147 -17.13 6.48 3.72
C VAL A 147 -16.33 7.31 2.71
N SER A 148 -15.01 7.34 2.80
CA SER A 148 -14.14 8.09 1.87
C SER A 148 -14.32 7.58 0.44
N PRO A 149 -14.77 8.43 -0.52
CA PRO A 149 -14.93 8.00 -1.92
C PRO A 149 -13.62 7.48 -2.53
N PHE A 150 -12.49 8.17 -2.29
CA PHE A 150 -11.17 7.71 -2.72
C PHE A 150 -10.75 6.41 -2.04
N GLY A 151 -11.03 6.28 -0.74
CA GLY A 151 -10.75 5.06 0.01
C GLY A 151 -11.52 3.86 -0.52
N VAL A 152 -12.79 4.05 -0.88
CA VAL A 152 -13.62 3.01 -1.51
C VAL A 152 -13.13 2.73 -2.93
N TYR A 153 -12.92 3.76 -3.75
CA TYR A 153 -12.43 3.62 -5.13
C TYR A 153 -11.14 2.79 -5.21
N LEU A 154 -10.10 3.17 -4.46
CA LEU A 154 -8.82 2.44 -4.46
C LEU A 154 -8.94 1.02 -3.88
N SER A 155 -9.89 0.80 -2.97
CA SER A 155 -10.15 -0.54 -2.42
C SER A 155 -10.81 -1.47 -3.43
N GLN A 156 -11.45 -0.92 -4.47
CA GLN A 156 -12.16 -1.67 -5.50
C GLN A 156 -11.36 -1.87 -6.78
N GLU A 157 -10.14 -1.35 -6.84
CA GLU A 157 -9.21 -1.64 -7.92
C GLU A 157 -8.36 -2.86 -7.55
N ALA A 158 -8.17 -3.77 -8.51
CA ALA A 158 -7.25 -4.90 -8.44
C ALA A 158 -5.79 -4.41 -8.53
N ARG A 159 -5.38 -3.52 -7.63
CA ARG A 159 -4.08 -2.85 -7.60
C ARG A 159 -3.54 -2.76 -6.18
N HIS A 160 -2.23 -2.55 -6.08
CA HIS A 160 -1.54 -2.54 -4.80
C HIS A 160 -1.92 -1.38 -3.89
N TYR A 161 -2.44 -0.26 -4.41
CA TYR A 161 -2.55 1.04 -3.71
C TYR A 161 -3.10 1.00 -2.28
N THR A 162 -4.09 0.15 -2.03
CA THR A 162 -4.74 0.07 -0.72
C THR A 162 -3.85 -0.58 0.36
N LEU A 163 -2.94 -1.47 -0.03
CA LEU A 163 -2.03 -2.12 0.90
C LEU A 163 -0.96 -1.17 1.46
N PRO A 164 -0.27 -0.31 0.66
CA PRO A 164 0.53 0.80 1.17
C PRO A 164 -0.23 1.72 2.11
N VAL A 165 -1.50 2.07 1.83
CA VAL A 165 -2.30 2.92 2.74
C VAL A 165 -2.42 2.26 4.12
N LEU A 166 -2.75 0.97 4.15
CA LEU A 166 -2.81 0.19 5.40
C LEU A 166 -1.44 0.16 6.11
N LEU A 167 -0.38 -0.20 5.40
CA LEU A 167 0.97 -0.33 5.98
C LEU A 167 1.53 1.00 6.48
N ILE A 168 1.40 2.08 5.71
CA ILE A 168 1.83 3.42 6.12
C ILE A 168 1.08 3.86 7.38
N THR A 169 -0.23 3.59 7.46
CA THR A 169 -1.04 3.92 8.64
C THR A 169 -0.59 3.13 9.87
N LEU A 170 -0.30 1.83 9.72
CA LEU A 170 0.24 1.01 10.80
C LEU A 170 1.67 1.46 11.19
N GLY A 171 2.48 1.89 10.22
CA GLY A 171 3.79 2.49 10.45
C GLY A 171 3.69 3.77 11.29
N LEU A 172 2.75 4.66 10.98
CA LEU A 172 2.46 5.85 11.78
C LEU A 172 1.99 5.49 13.20
N LEU A 173 1.16 4.46 13.35
CA LEU A 173 0.74 3.95 14.66
C LEU A 173 1.95 3.44 15.46
N GLY A 174 2.88 2.73 14.81
CA GLY A 174 4.15 2.33 15.40
C GLY A 174 4.99 3.54 15.83
N LEU A 175 5.11 4.54 14.96
CA LEU A 175 5.87 5.77 15.21
C LEU A 175 5.38 6.53 16.46
N VAL A 176 4.07 6.73 16.57
CA VAL A 176 3.46 7.38 17.73
C VAL A 176 3.72 6.58 19.01
N GLN A 177 3.63 5.25 18.94
CA GLN A 177 3.94 4.39 20.08
C GLN A 177 5.40 4.44 20.48
N MET A 178 6.34 4.48 19.52
CA MET A 178 7.77 4.66 19.79
C MET A 178 8.05 5.99 20.48
N GLN A 179 7.45 7.08 19.99
CA GLN A 179 7.59 8.40 20.61
C GLN A 179 7.11 8.38 22.07
N GLN A 180 5.94 7.82 22.34
CA GLN A 180 5.40 7.68 23.70
C GLN A 180 6.29 6.80 24.59
N ASP A 181 6.86 5.74 24.03
CA ASP A 181 7.77 4.82 24.71
C ASP A 181 9.09 5.49 25.09
N LEU A 182 9.66 6.29 24.19
CA LEU A 182 10.85 7.08 24.43
C LEU A 182 10.61 8.11 25.56
N GLN A 183 9.50 8.84 25.53
CA GLN A 183 9.13 9.77 26.60
C GLN A 183 9.00 9.07 27.96
N ARG A 184 8.36 7.90 27.98
CA ARG A 184 8.11 7.11 29.20
C ARG A 184 9.28 6.22 29.60
N HIS A 185 10.41 6.28 28.89
CA HIS A 185 11.58 5.43 29.11
C HIS A 185 11.25 3.92 29.11
N ARG A 186 10.26 3.51 28.31
CA ARG A 186 9.78 2.14 28.20
C ARG A 186 10.22 1.55 26.87
N PHE A 187 10.91 0.41 26.89
CA PHE A 187 11.26 -0.29 25.66
C PHE A 187 10.25 -1.39 25.34
N ARG A 188 9.61 -1.32 24.17
CA ARG A 188 8.74 -2.36 23.62
C ARG A 188 9.30 -2.86 22.28
N PRO A 189 10.14 -3.92 22.26
CA PRO A 189 10.83 -4.35 21.04
C PRO A 189 9.89 -4.71 19.89
N TRP A 190 8.70 -5.25 20.19
CA TRP A 190 7.71 -5.60 19.16
C TRP A 190 7.16 -4.40 18.38
N VAL A 191 7.16 -3.18 18.95
CA VAL A 191 6.77 -1.96 18.23
C VAL A 191 7.83 -1.61 17.19
N TRP A 192 9.11 -1.71 17.55
CA TRP A 192 10.25 -1.50 16.67
C TRP A 192 10.33 -2.56 15.57
N LEU A 193 10.24 -3.83 15.94
CA LEU A 193 10.22 -4.94 14.98
C LEU A 193 9.02 -4.84 14.03
N GLY A 194 7.83 -4.50 14.55
CA GLY A 194 6.64 -4.30 13.74
C GLY A 194 6.81 -3.17 12.71
N TRP A 195 7.39 -2.04 13.13
CA TRP A 195 7.65 -0.91 12.21
C TRP A 195 8.71 -1.24 11.17
N VAL A 196 9.78 -1.96 11.53
CA VAL A 196 10.79 -2.46 10.57
C VAL A 196 10.14 -3.39 9.55
N ALA A 197 9.33 -4.35 10.01
CA ALA A 197 8.64 -5.28 9.13
C ALA A 197 7.67 -4.56 8.18
N ILE A 198 6.82 -3.69 8.69
CA ILE A 198 5.85 -2.92 7.89
C ILE A 198 6.56 -2.03 6.87
N SER A 199 7.63 -1.33 7.28
CA SER A 199 8.43 -0.48 6.39
C SER A 199 9.10 -1.30 5.28
N GLY A 200 9.74 -2.42 5.65
CA GLY A 200 10.37 -3.33 4.68
C GLY A 200 9.36 -3.90 3.69
N LEU A 201 8.24 -4.46 4.18
CA LEU A 201 7.16 -4.98 3.33
C LEU A 201 6.61 -3.88 2.41
N GLY A 202 6.43 -2.67 2.92
CA GLY A 202 5.96 -1.52 2.15
C GLY A 202 6.85 -1.21 0.95
N LEU A 203 8.17 -1.23 1.12
CA LEU A 203 9.13 -1.02 0.02
C LEU A 203 9.06 -2.11 -1.06
N TYR A 204 8.74 -3.35 -0.67
CA TYR A 204 8.50 -4.46 -1.59
C TYR A 204 7.09 -4.47 -2.22
N ILE A 205 6.22 -3.52 -1.85
CA ILE A 205 4.90 -3.33 -2.45
C ILE A 205 4.88 -2.11 -3.37
N HIS A 206 5.46 -1.00 -2.94
CA HIS A 206 5.46 0.23 -3.71
C HIS A 206 6.65 1.13 -3.38
N TYR A 207 7.31 1.68 -4.41
CA TYR A 207 8.47 2.55 -4.21
C TYR A 207 8.15 3.84 -3.45
N PHE A 208 6.93 4.38 -3.56
CA PHE A 208 6.55 5.57 -2.79
C PHE A 208 6.44 5.33 -1.28
N CYS A 209 6.47 4.08 -0.81
CA CYS A 209 6.66 3.80 0.62
C CYS A 209 7.99 4.34 1.14
N LEU A 210 8.99 4.57 0.28
CA LEU A 210 10.25 5.23 0.64
C LEU A 210 10.03 6.67 1.13
N LEU A 211 9.11 7.41 0.50
CA LEU A 211 8.76 8.77 0.92
C LEU A 211 8.11 8.76 2.30
N ALA A 212 7.19 7.83 2.54
CA ALA A 212 6.55 7.66 3.84
C ALA A 212 7.56 7.24 4.92
N LEU A 213 8.47 6.31 4.61
CA LEU A 213 9.55 5.89 5.49
C LEU A 213 10.48 7.06 5.86
N ALA A 214 10.90 7.85 4.87
CA ALA A 214 11.74 9.03 5.08
C ALA A 214 11.02 10.08 5.95
N ALA A 215 9.73 10.34 5.70
CA ALA A 215 8.93 11.26 6.49
C ALA A 215 8.76 10.79 7.94
N GLN A 216 8.47 9.51 8.15
CA GLN A 216 8.32 8.92 9.49
C GLN A 216 9.65 8.96 10.27
N GLY A 217 10.73 8.48 9.66
CA GLY A 217 12.06 8.48 10.25
C GLY A 217 12.55 9.90 10.55
N GLY A 218 12.36 10.83 9.61
CA GLY A 218 12.69 12.25 9.77
C GLY A 218 11.88 12.93 10.88
N ALA A 219 10.58 12.64 10.98
CA ALA A 219 9.72 13.18 12.04
C ALA A 219 10.15 12.70 13.43
N LEU A 220 10.42 11.39 13.60
CA LEU A 220 10.88 10.86 14.88
C LEU A 220 12.28 11.36 15.23
N LEU A 221 13.20 11.38 14.27
CA LEU A 221 14.55 11.93 14.44
C LEU A 221 14.51 13.40 14.85
N GLY A 222 13.74 14.22 14.12
CA GLY A 222 13.56 15.64 14.44
C GLY A 222 13.00 15.84 15.84
N TRP A 223 11.98 15.06 16.22
CA TRP A 223 11.44 15.08 17.57
C TRP A 223 12.48 14.66 18.64
N MET A 224 13.27 13.61 18.39
CA MET A 224 14.34 13.16 19.30
C MET A 224 15.45 14.20 19.45
N LEU A 225 15.83 14.90 18.38
CA LEU A 225 16.83 15.98 18.42
C LEU A 225 16.34 17.17 19.24
N LEU A 226 15.09 17.59 19.06
CA LEU A 226 14.47 18.67 19.84
C LEU A 226 14.37 18.33 21.34
N ASN A 227 14.28 17.04 21.68
CA ASN A 227 14.13 16.56 23.05
C ASN A 227 15.39 15.82 23.54
N ARG A 228 16.57 16.06 22.94
CA ARG A 228 17.79 15.26 23.13
C ARG A 228 18.18 14.98 24.59
N GLY A 229 17.89 15.91 25.52
CA GLY A 229 18.18 15.76 26.95
C GLY A 229 17.28 14.76 27.68
N GLN A 230 16.15 14.39 27.08
CA GLN A 230 15.18 13.43 27.61
C GLN A 230 15.28 12.06 26.90
N ILE A 231 16.09 11.95 25.83
CA ILE A 231 16.21 10.73 25.03
C ILE A 231 17.39 9.91 25.54
N SER A 232 17.11 8.66 25.91
CA SER A 232 18.12 7.70 26.34
C SER A 232 19.04 7.26 25.19
N ARG A 233 20.25 6.79 25.52
CA ARG A 233 21.18 6.17 24.56
C ARG A 233 20.58 4.98 23.80
N TRP A 234 19.68 4.23 24.44
CA TRP A 234 19.03 3.08 23.80
C TRP A 234 18.07 3.53 22.71
N GLY A 235 17.41 4.68 22.85
CA GLY A 235 16.50 5.21 21.83
C GLY A 235 17.22 5.52 20.52
N TRP A 236 18.39 6.16 20.62
CA TRP A 236 19.27 6.42 19.47
C TRP A 236 19.76 5.11 18.82
N GLY A 237 20.19 4.15 19.64
CA GLY A 237 20.60 2.83 19.15
C GLY A 237 19.46 2.06 18.46
N ALA A 238 18.25 2.12 19.02
CA ALA A 238 17.07 1.46 18.46
C ALA A 238 16.67 2.07 17.11
N LEU A 239 16.70 3.39 16.98
CA LEU A 239 16.43 4.07 15.70
C LEU A 239 17.48 3.70 14.64
N GLY A 240 18.77 3.76 15.00
CA GLY A 240 19.86 3.37 14.10
C GLY A 240 19.74 1.92 13.63
N LEU A 241 19.46 0.99 14.56
CA LEU A 241 19.25 -0.42 14.25
C LEU A 241 18.02 -0.65 13.38
N ALA A 242 16.91 0.06 13.64
CA ALA A 242 15.70 -0.07 12.83
C ALA A 242 15.91 0.41 11.39
N ILE A 243 16.58 1.55 11.20
CA ILE A 243 16.93 2.06 9.86
C ILE A 243 17.87 1.09 9.15
N ALA A 244 18.91 0.61 9.84
CA ALA A 244 19.85 -0.35 9.28
C ALA A 244 19.14 -1.66 8.89
N ALA A 245 18.21 -2.16 9.71
CA ALA A 245 17.45 -3.35 9.42
C ALA A 245 16.57 -3.18 8.16
N VAL A 246 15.84 -2.07 8.03
CA VAL A 246 15.05 -1.79 6.81
C VAL A 246 15.94 -1.68 5.58
N PHE A 247 17.09 -1.00 5.70
CA PHE A 247 18.05 -0.89 4.60
C PHE A 247 18.60 -2.26 4.18
N LEU A 248 19.03 -3.09 5.13
CA LEU A 248 19.53 -4.45 4.87
C LEU A 248 18.45 -5.35 4.26
N MET A 249 17.19 -5.22 4.70
CA MET A 249 16.07 -5.95 4.12
C MET A 249 15.85 -5.56 2.65
N TYR A 250 16.01 -4.29 2.29
CA TYR A 250 15.79 -3.79 0.93
C TYR A 250 17.02 -3.92 0.01
N LEU A 251 18.20 -4.14 0.58
CA LEU A 251 19.48 -4.22 -0.14
C LEU A 251 19.46 -5.19 -1.34
N PRO A 252 18.87 -6.39 -1.26
CA PRO A 252 18.81 -7.31 -2.41
C PRO A 252 18.00 -6.78 -3.60
N TRP A 253 17.06 -5.87 -3.38
CA TRP A 253 16.22 -5.29 -4.42
C TRP A 253 16.80 -4.01 -5.04
N LEU A 254 17.86 -3.46 -4.43
CA LEU A 254 18.44 -2.18 -4.86
C LEU A 254 18.90 -2.17 -6.34
N PRO A 255 19.50 -3.24 -6.90
CA PRO A 255 19.86 -3.28 -8.32
C PRO A 255 18.63 -3.19 -9.24
N VAL A 256 17.55 -3.91 -8.89
CA VAL A 256 16.29 -3.89 -9.68
C VAL A 256 15.60 -2.54 -9.57
N PHE A 257 15.60 -1.93 -8.38
CA PHE A 257 15.13 -0.55 -8.21
C PHE A 257 15.88 0.41 -9.14
N TRP A 258 17.20 0.31 -9.21
CA TRP A 258 18.01 1.15 -10.10
C TRP A 258 17.66 0.92 -11.57
N GLU A 259 17.48 -0.34 -11.98
CA GLU A 259 17.02 -0.67 -13.33
C GLU A 259 15.65 -0.04 -13.63
N HIS A 260 14.68 -0.18 -12.73
CA HIS A 260 13.33 0.38 -12.89
C HIS A 260 13.33 1.91 -13.02
N MET A 261 14.20 2.63 -12.30
CA MET A 261 14.33 4.09 -12.40
C MET A 261 14.94 4.58 -13.71
N ASN A 262 15.57 3.68 -14.48
CA ASN A 262 16.14 4.00 -15.78
C ASN A 262 15.25 3.55 -16.95
N ARG A 263 14.02 3.12 -16.69
CA ARG A 263 13.10 2.70 -17.75
C ARG A 263 12.27 3.86 -18.32
N PRO A 264 11.87 3.79 -19.60
CA PRO A 264 11.07 4.83 -20.24
C PRO A 264 9.76 5.17 -19.51
N GLU A 265 9.13 4.19 -18.86
CA GLU A 265 7.89 4.36 -18.09
C GLU A 265 8.05 5.28 -16.88
N THR A 266 9.29 5.62 -16.51
CA THR A 266 9.63 6.51 -15.39
C THR A 266 10.15 7.88 -15.82
N GLU A 267 10.25 8.15 -17.12
CA GLU A 267 10.74 9.44 -17.65
C GLU A 267 9.89 10.64 -17.18
N TRP A 268 8.61 10.41 -16.90
CA TRP A 268 7.70 11.44 -16.36
C TRP A 268 8.12 11.98 -14.97
N LEU A 269 9.01 11.27 -14.24
CA LEU A 269 9.62 11.77 -13.01
C LEU A 269 10.72 12.82 -13.25
N GLY A 270 11.23 12.90 -14.48
CA GLY A 270 12.20 13.91 -14.88
C GLY A 270 11.59 15.30 -14.80
N LEU A 271 12.26 16.22 -14.10
CA LEU A 271 11.88 17.62 -14.11
C LEU A 271 12.37 18.26 -15.40
N ALA A 272 11.49 18.98 -16.09
CA ALA A 272 11.88 19.79 -17.23
C ALA A 272 12.93 20.83 -16.81
N ASP A 273 13.81 21.20 -17.74
CA ASP A 273 14.86 22.18 -17.49
C ASP A 273 14.29 23.58 -17.19
N GLY A 274 15.07 24.36 -16.44
CA GLY A 274 14.71 25.73 -16.06
C GLY A 274 13.82 25.83 -14.81
N ILE A 275 13.52 27.07 -14.41
CA ILE A 275 12.79 27.36 -13.16
C ILE A 275 11.35 26.86 -13.22
N LEU A 276 10.67 27.05 -14.35
CA LEU A 276 9.28 26.61 -14.54
C LEU A 276 9.16 25.09 -14.51
N GLY A 277 10.12 24.36 -15.10
CA GLY A 277 10.15 22.91 -15.02
C GLY A 277 10.35 22.39 -13.60
N LYS A 278 11.23 23.02 -12.81
CA LYS A 278 11.41 22.71 -11.38
C LYS A 278 10.17 23.03 -10.52
N LEU A 279 9.38 24.05 -10.90
CA LEU A 279 8.14 24.43 -10.22
C LEU A 279 6.91 23.65 -10.72
N SER A 280 7.03 22.94 -11.84
CA SER A 280 5.91 22.24 -12.48
C SER A 280 5.17 21.28 -11.55
N PRO A 281 5.78 20.52 -10.62
CA PRO A 281 5.02 19.64 -9.74
C PRO A 281 4.08 20.42 -8.81
N LEU A 282 4.50 21.61 -8.35
CA LEU A 282 3.68 22.46 -7.48
C LEU A 282 2.47 23.01 -8.25
N LEU A 283 2.69 23.43 -9.50
CA LEU A 283 1.64 23.91 -10.38
C LEU A 283 0.66 22.79 -10.80
N GLN A 284 1.18 21.60 -11.12
CA GLN A 284 0.35 20.45 -11.45
C GLN A 284 -0.49 20.00 -10.25
N THR A 285 0.07 20.05 -9.04
CA THR A 285 -0.66 19.73 -7.81
C THR A 285 -1.84 20.68 -7.60
N THR A 286 -1.62 22.00 -7.74
CA THR A 286 -2.70 22.98 -7.56
C THR A 286 -3.76 22.87 -8.66
N VAL A 287 -3.36 22.68 -9.91
CA VAL A 287 -4.31 22.44 -11.02
C VAL A 287 -5.09 21.14 -10.81
N GLY A 288 -4.42 20.06 -10.38
CA GLY A 288 -5.05 18.78 -10.08
C GLY A 288 -6.10 18.89 -8.97
N TRP A 289 -5.82 19.66 -7.91
CA TRP A 289 -6.82 19.92 -6.86
C TRP A 289 -8.04 20.67 -7.39
N VAL A 290 -7.84 21.68 -8.24
CA VAL A 290 -8.95 22.42 -8.86
C VAL A 290 -9.80 21.48 -9.73
N LEU A 291 -9.16 20.67 -10.58
CA LEU A 291 -9.86 19.70 -11.42
C LEU A 291 -10.67 18.69 -10.60
N MET A 292 -10.09 18.18 -9.51
CA MET A 292 -10.73 17.21 -8.61
C MET A 292 -11.91 17.79 -7.82
N VAL A 293 -12.02 19.11 -7.68
CA VAL A 293 -13.16 19.79 -7.03
C VAL A 293 -14.28 20.10 -8.03
N VAL A 294 -13.93 20.28 -9.30
CA VAL A 294 -14.86 20.67 -10.37
C VAL A 294 -15.48 19.47 -11.09
N MET A 295 -14.81 18.32 -11.11
CA MET A 295 -15.30 17.05 -11.68
C MET A 295 -15.94 16.16 -10.63
#